data_AF-A0A133XVL1-F1
#
_entry.id   AF-A0A133XVL1-F1
#
_cell.length_a   1.000
_cell.length_b   1.000
_cell.length_c   1.000
_cell.angle_alpha   90.00
_cell.angle_beta   90.00
_cell.angle_gamma   90.00
#
_symmetry.space_group_name_H-M   'P 1'
#
loop_
_entity.id
_entity.type
_entity.pdbx_description
1 polymer ?
#
loop_
_entity_poly.entity_id
_entity_poly.type
_entity_poly.pdbx_seq_one_letter_code
_entity_poly.pdbx_strand_id
1 'polypeptide(L)'
;MNENEHEEQVGYNMPPLHPNCRSTIVPDDEDMDRADDRDVEEVRKLLEEEKSEEYNKGNTSGAVYGAWNDKNDPLLDKRLSHAYRYYQSVLNRDKKIEISKVAENTEFKTTLINDIYDHIFVNNHRFEDGTTSKFDPSYDMANSWQRLREGKNIQDHDLVMLEHEYFEVVLMGKENMAYEEAHEETNKIYNYAKEVRKFNAKNEKDV
;
A
#
# COMPACT_ATOMS: atom_id res chain seq x y z
N MET A 1 42.03 -8.00 -6.62
CA MET A 1 40.82 -7.79 -7.45
C MET A 1 40.05 -9.09 -7.38
N ASN A 2 38.97 -9.11 -6.62
CA ASN A 2 37.92 -10.13 -6.68
C ASN A 2 36.68 -9.42 -6.17
N GLU A 3 35.96 -8.84 -7.13
CA GLU A 3 34.63 -8.27 -6.94
C GLU A 3 33.67 -9.46 -6.78
N ASN A 4 33.13 -9.64 -5.57
CA ASN A 4 31.97 -10.49 -5.36
C ASN A 4 30.76 -9.65 -5.75
N GLU A 5 30.35 -9.76 -7.01
CA GLU A 5 29.05 -9.27 -7.47
C GLU A 5 27.95 -10.06 -6.74
N HIS A 6 27.24 -9.40 -5.83
CA HIS A 6 26.00 -9.91 -5.28
C HIS A 6 24.94 -9.85 -6.38
N GLU A 7 24.79 -10.94 -7.14
CA GLU A 7 23.78 -11.05 -8.20
C GLU A 7 22.37 -10.82 -7.64
N GLU A 8 21.65 -9.88 -8.26
CA GLU A 8 20.25 -9.58 -7.97
C GLU A 8 19.34 -10.74 -8.41
N GLN A 9 18.45 -11.21 -7.53
CA GLN A 9 17.54 -12.33 -7.80
C GLN A 9 16.10 -11.89 -7.60
N VAL A 10 15.34 -11.88 -8.70
CA VAL A 10 13.89 -11.60 -8.72
C VAL A 10 13.19 -12.47 -7.67
N GLY A 11 12.54 -11.83 -6.69
CA GLY A 11 11.78 -12.50 -5.63
C GLY A 11 12.55 -12.87 -4.35
N TYR A 12 13.88 -12.64 -4.27
CA TYR A 12 14.66 -12.91 -3.05
C TYR A 12 15.20 -11.62 -2.38
N ASN A 13 15.59 -10.62 -3.17
CA ASN A 13 16.09 -9.31 -2.69
C ASN A 13 15.38 -8.08 -3.29
N MET A 14 14.43 -8.26 -4.21
CA MET A 14 13.58 -7.17 -4.72
C MET A 14 12.30 -6.99 -3.88
N PRO A 15 11.85 -5.75 -3.61
CA PRO A 15 10.53 -5.51 -3.02
C PRO A 15 9.41 -5.97 -3.93
N PRO A 16 8.17 -6.11 -3.42
CA PRO A 16 7.02 -6.13 -4.30
C PRO A 16 7.09 -4.82 -5.09
N LEU A 17 7.66 -4.91 -6.29
CA LEU A 17 7.74 -3.82 -7.24
C LEU A 17 6.31 -3.60 -7.72
N HIS A 18 5.72 -2.46 -7.39
CA HIS A 18 4.57 -1.99 -8.14
C HIS A 18 4.99 -1.96 -9.61
N PRO A 19 4.31 -2.65 -10.55
CA PRO A 19 4.83 -2.92 -11.89
C PRO A 19 5.19 -1.69 -12.75
N ASN A 20 4.87 -0.48 -12.28
CA ASN A 20 5.15 0.79 -12.95
C ASN A 20 5.54 1.93 -11.99
N CYS A 21 5.98 1.62 -10.76
CA CYS A 21 6.70 2.61 -9.97
C CYS A 21 8.13 2.68 -10.52
N ARG A 22 8.49 3.81 -11.14
CA ARG A 22 9.81 4.01 -11.77
C ARG A 22 10.88 4.46 -10.75
N SER A 23 10.70 4.17 -9.47
CA SER A 23 11.74 4.31 -8.45
C SER A 23 12.75 3.17 -8.60
N THR A 24 13.69 3.37 -9.52
CA THR A 24 14.93 2.60 -9.63
C THR A 24 15.61 2.59 -8.27
N ILE A 25 15.86 1.39 -7.71
CA ILE A 25 16.83 1.10 -6.64
C ILE A 25 16.97 2.24 -5.62
N VAL A 26 16.16 2.21 -4.55
CA VAL A 26 16.46 3.05 -3.37
C VAL A 26 17.75 2.48 -2.77
N PRO A 27 18.85 3.24 -2.70
CA PRO A 27 20.03 2.80 -1.97
C PRO A 27 19.66 2.61 -0.50
N ASP A 28 20.16 1.55 0.13
CA ASP A 28 20.20 1.40 1.59
C ASP A 28 21.23 2.42 2.14
N ASP A 29 20.99 3.72 1.97
CA ASP A 29 21.92 4.76 2.41
C ASP A 29 21.25 5.65 3.46
N GLU A 30 21.91 5.73 4.62
CA GLU A 30 21.54 6.44 5.84
C GLU A 30 21.44 7.97 5.69
N ASP A 31 21.42 8.51 4.47
CA ASP A 31 21.54 9.94 4.16
C ASP A 31 20.48 10.45 3.15
N MET A 32 19.24 9.93 3.22
CA MET A 32 18.09 10.57 2.57
C MET A 32 17.53 11.67 3.49
N ASP A 33 17.73 12.93 3.11
CA ASP A 33 17.21 14.09 3.83
C ASP A 33 15.72 13.94 4.17
N ARG A 34 15.39 14.41 5.36
CA ARG A 34 14.26 14.02 6.21
C ARG A 34 12.99 14.75 5.79
N ALA A 35 11.83 14.08 5.64
CA ALA A 35 10.56 14.70 5.98
C ALA A 35 10.72 15.38 7.34
N ASP A 36 10.34 16.65 7.46
CA ASP A 36 10.47 17.36 8.73
C ASP A 36 9.68 16.56 9.78
N ASP A 37 10.30 16.29 10.95
CA ASP A 37 9.63 15.58 12.06
C ASP A 37 8.27 16.21 12.40
N ARG A 38 8.08 17.50 12.10
CA ARG A 38 6.82 18.24 12.22
C ARG A 38 5.71 17.72 11.31
N ASP A 39 6.00 17.39 10.06
CA ASP A 39 4.98 16.91 9.11
C ASP A 39 4.54 15.49 9.49
N VAL A 40 5.47 14.66 9.95
CA VAL A 40 5.18 13.31 10.46
C VAL A 40 4.25 13.35 11.68
N GLU A 41 4.55 14.20 12.65
CA GLU A 41 3.74 14.34 13.86
C GLU A 41 2.35 14.93 13.55
N GLU A 42 2.26 15.88 12.62
CA GLU A 42 0.98 16.45 12.19
C GLU A 42 0.10 15.39 11.52
N VAL A 43 0.63 14.57 10.61
CA VAL A 43 -0.20 13.53 9.98
C VAL A 43 -0.52 12.40 10.95
N ARG A 44 0.39 12.02 11.86
CA ARG A 44 0.06 11.08 12.94
C ARG A 44 -1.11 11.58 13.77
N LYS A 45 -1.08 12.86 14.13
CA LYS A 45 -2.17 13.49 14.86
C LYS A 45 -3.46 13.52 14.05
N LEU A 46 -3.41 13.81 12.75
CA LEU A 46 -4.58 13.71 11.88
C LEU A 46 -5.12 12.28 11.83
N LEU A 47 -4.26 11.27 11.68
CA LEU A 47 -4.65 9.87 11.71
C LEU A 47 -5.29 9.47 13.05
N GLU A 48 -4.75 9.94 14.17
CA GLU A 48 -5.32 9.72 15.51
C GLU A 48 -6.66 10.43 15.70
N GLU A 49 -6.79 11.68 15.26
CA GLU A 49 -8.05 12.43 15.25
C GLU A 49 -9.10 11.78 14.35
N GLU A 50 -8.67 11.06 13.30
CA GLU A 50 -9.51 10.34 12.34
C GLU A 50 -9.81 8.87 12.75
N LYS A 51 -9.19 8.35 13.82
CA LYS A 51 -9.50 7.03 14.41
C LYS A 51 -10.64 7.14 15.44
N SER A 52 -11.57 6.18 15.43
CA SER A 52 -12.66 6.14 16.43
C SER A 52 -12.22 5.50 17.76
N GLU A 53 -12.83 5.88 18.89
CA GLU A 53 -12.36 5.56 20.26
C GLU A 53 -12.61 4.10 20.75
N GLU A 54 -13.23 3.21 19.97
CA GLU A 54 -13.69 1.90 20.49
C GLU A 54 -13.17 0.71 19.65
N TYR A 55 -12.11 0.06 20.13
CA TYR A 55 -11.47 -1.10 19.48
C TYR A 55 -11.68 -2.40 20.27
N ASN A 56 -12.11 -3.48 19.60
CA ASN A 56 -12.01 -4.85 20.09
C ASN A 56 -11.17 -5.73 19.15
N LYS A 57 -9.99 -6.14 19.64
CA LYS A 57 -9.02 -7.00 18.93
C LYS A 57 -9.61 -8.40 18.67
N GLY A 58 -10.04 -8.67 17.44
CA GLY A 58 -10.41 -10.01 16.99
C GLY A 58 -9.17 -10.84 16.64
N ASN A 59 -9.05 -12.05 17.20
CA ASN A 59 -7.99 -13.01 16.89
C ASN A 59 -8.00 -13.40 15.40
N THR A 60 -6.85 -13.28 14.73
CA THR A 60 -6.61 -13.73 13.36
C THR A 60 -6.01 -15.13 13.35
N SER A 61 -6.75 -16.10 12.84
CA SER A 61 -6.22 -17.40 12.42
C SER A 61 -6.92 -17.83 11.14
N GLY A 62 -6.37 -17.41 10.02
CA GLY A 62 -6.81 -17.81 8.69
C GLY A 62 -5.59 -17.91 7.77
N ALA A 63 -4.90 -19.05 7.82
CA ALA A 63 -3.87 -19.38 6.86
C ALA A 63 -4.50 -19.39 5.46
N VAL A 64 -4.12 -18.44 4.61
CA VAL A 64 -4.57 -18.41 3.21
C VAL A 64 -3.69 -19.35 2.41
N TYR A 65 -4.01 -20.64 2.47
CA TYR A 65 -3.50 -21.62 1.52
C TYR A 65 -3.97 -21.22 0.10
N GLY A 66 -3.04 -20.82 -0.78
CA GLY A 66 -3.31 -20.65 -2.23
C GLY A 66 -3.16 -19.25 -2.84
N ALA A 67 -2.55 -18.28 -2.16
CA ALA A 67 -2.23 -16.99 -2.78
C ALA A 67 -1.20 -17.13 -3.93
N TRP A 68 -1.30 -16.28 -4.97
CA TRP A 68 -0.32 -16.29 -6.06
C TRP A 68 1.01 -15.72 -5.58
N ASN A 69 2.10 -16.45 -5.82
CA ASN A 69 3.48 -16.16 -5.48
C ASN A 69 4.43 -16.42 -6.65
N ASP A 70 5.69 -16.03 -6.51
CA ASP A 70 6.67 -16.12 -7.59
C ASP A 70 6.91 -17.58 -8.01
N LYS A 71 6.58 -18.56 -7.16
CA LYS A 71 6.66 -19.99 -7.47
C LYS A 71 5.51 -20.48 -8.35
N ASN A 72 4.29 -19.96 -8.17
CA ASN A 72 3.07 -20.45 -8.85
C ASN A 72 2.49 -19.47 -9.89
N ASP A 73 3.07 -18.26 -10.01
CA ASP A 73 2.79 -17.22 -11.01
C ASP A 73 4.07 -16.40 -11.34
N PRO A 74 5.14 -17.03 -11.87
CA PRO A 74 6.44 -16.38 -12.08
C PRO A 74 6.43 -15.23 -13.10
N LEU A 75 5.46 -15.23 -14.01
CA LEU A 75 5.30 -14.17 -15.03
C LEU A 75 4.30 -13.09 -14.60
N LEU A 76 3.76 -13.17 -13.38
CA LEU A 76 2.79 -12.23 -12.81
C LEU A 76 1.44 -12.13 -13.55
N ASP A 77 1.20 -12.92 -14.61
CA ASP A 77 -0.01 -12.84 -15.44
C ASP A 77 -1.29 -12.95 -14.61
N LYS A 78 -1.33 -13.88 -13.63
CA LYS A 78 -2.53 -14.07 -12.81
C LYS A 78 -2.69 -12.96 -11.80
N ARG A 79 -1.60 -12.50 -11.18
CA ARG A 79 -1.58 -11.37 -10.24
C ARG A 79 -2.05 -10.07 -10.91
N LEU A 80 -1.50 -9.76 -12.08
CA LEU A 80 -1.90 -8.59 -12.88
C LEU A 80 -3.37 -8.69 -13.32
N SER A 81 -3.80 -9.86 -13.81
CA SER A 81 -5.19 -10.06 -14.21
C SER A 81 -6.16 -9.93 -13.03
N HIS A 82 -5.78 -10.46 -11.86
CA HIS A 82 -6.54 -10.33 -10.63
C HIS A 82 -6.66 -8.87 -10.19
N ALA A 83 -5.53 -8.17 -10.09
CA ALA A 83 -5.48 -6.77 -9.69
C ALA A 83 -6.36 -5.89 -10.61
N TYR A 84 -6.19 -6.04 -11.92
CA TYR A 84 -6.98 -5.30 -12.91
C TYR A 84 -8.48 -5.55 -12.74
N ARG A 85 -8.90 -6.82 -12.69
CA ARG A 85 -10.31 -7.18 -12.51
C ARG A 85 -10.87 -6.67 -11.19
N TYR A 86 -10.08 -6.74 -10.12
CA TYR A 86 -10.50 -6.29 -8.80
C TYR A 86 -10.70 -4.77 -8.78
N TYR A 87 -9.75 -3.99 -9.27
CA TYR A 87 -9.85 -2.53 -9.36
C TYR A 87 -11.06 -2.10 -10.21
N GLN A 88 -11.27 -2.75 -11.35
CA GLN A 88 -12.48 -2.51 -12.16
C GLN A 88 -13.75 -2.85 -11.38
N SER A 89 -13.75 -3.93 -10.59
CA SER A 89 -14.91 -4.28 -9.77
C SER A 89 -15.18 -3.25 -8.67
N VAL A 90 -14.14 -2.66 -8.07
CA VAL A 90 -14.26 -1.59 -7.07
C VAL A 90 -14.90 -0.36 -7.70
N LEU A 91 -14.38 0.07 -8.86
CA LEU A 91 -14.90 1.22 -9.61
C LEU A 91 -16.34 1.05 -10.09
N ASN A 92 -16.80 -0.19 -10.31
CA ASN A 92 -18.16 -0.51 -10.71
C ASN A 92 -19.15 -0.67 -9.54
N ARG A 93 -18.69 -0.59 -8.29
CA ARG A 93 -19.55 -0.62 -7.09
C ARG A 93 -20.07 0.78 -6.76
N ASP A 94 -21.07 0.83 -5.88
CA ASP A 94 -21.48 2.10 -5.29
C ASP A 94 -20.38 2.61 -4.33
N LYS A 95 -19.79 3.75 -4.70
CA LYS A 95 -18.69 4.38 -3.94
C LYS A 95 -19.06 4.64 -2.48
N LYS A 96 -20.28 5.09 -2.18
CA LYS A 96 -20.68 5.41 -0.81
C LYS A 96 -20.75 4.15 0.05
N ILE A 97 -21.29 3.07 -0.51
CA ILE A 97 -21.35 1.78 0.18
C ILE A 97 -19.94 1.20 0.37
N GLU A 98 -19.07 1.30 -0.63
CA GLU A 98 -17.68 0.81 -0.53
C GLU A 98 -16.91 1.54 0.59
N ILE A 99 -16.96 2.88 0.60
CA ILE A 99 -16.33 3.70 1.63
C ILE A 99 -16.92 3.42 3.01
N SER A 100 -18.25 3.35 3.13
CA SER A 100 -18.91 3.13 4.43
C SER A 100 -18.52 1.78 5.03
N LYS A 101 -18.41 0.72 4.21
CA LYS A 101 -17.99 -0.60 4.68
C LYS A 101 -16.55 -0.63 5.15
N VAL A 102 -15.64 -0.04 4.38
CA VAL A 102 -14.22 0.01 4.76
C VAL A 102 -14.07 0.83 6.04
N ALA A 103 -14.72 1.98 6.14
CA ALA A 103 -14.73 2.82 7.35
C ALA A 103 -15.26 2.06 8.57
N GLU A 104 -16.39 1.35 8.45
CA GLU A 104 -16.96 0.54 9.53
C GLU A 104 -16.02 -0.59 9.97
N ASN A 105 -15.38 -1.28 9.03
CA ASN A 105 -14.50 -2.42 9.34
C ASN A 105 -13.12 -2.01 9.89
N THR A 106 -12.73 -0.75 9.71
CA THR A 106 -11.40 -0.23 10.08
C THR A 106 -11.44 0.83 11.15
N GLU A 107 -12.64 1.29 11.53
CA GLU A 107 -12.87 2.35 12.51
C GLU A 107 -12.25 3.71 12.12
N PHE A 108 -11.87 3.87 10.84
CA PHE A 108 -11.48 5.14 10.27
C PHE A 108 -12.70 5.96 9.84
N LYS A 109 -12.60 7.29 9.91
CA LYS A 109 -13.64 8.17 9.38
C LYS A 109 -13.86 7.94 7.88
N THR A 110 -15.12 8.07 7.46
CA THR A 110 -15.52 7.94 6.05
C THR A 110 -14.87 8.99 5.15
N THR A 111 -14.51 10.15 5.69
CA THR A 111 -13.75 11.21 4.99
C THR A 111 -12.36 10.73 4.60
N LEU A 112 -11.60 10.21 5.57
CA LEU A 112 -10.28 9.65 5.34
C LEU A 112 -10.32 8.50 4.32
N ILE A 113 -11.26 7.57 4.47
CA ILE A 113 -11.42 6.45 3.53
C ILE A 113 -11.84 6.93 2.14
N ASN A 114 -12.64 8.00 2.03
CA ASN A 114 -12.96 8.60 0.74
C ASN A 114 -11.70 9.14 0.04
N ASP A 115 -10.84 9.84 0.78
CA ASP A 115 -9.64 10.45 0.23
C ASP A 115 -8.67 9.37 -0.27
N ILE A 116 -8.48 8.31 0.51
CA ILE A 116 -7.71 7.13 0.09
C ILE A 116 -8.33 6.45 -1.13
N TYR A 117 -9.66 6.26 -1.14
CA TYR A 117 -10.35 5.65 -2.28
C TYR A 117 -10.12 6.45 -3.56
N ASP A 118 -10.26 7.78 -3.47
CA ASP A 118 -10.06 8.65 -4.61
C ASP A 118 -8.59 8.63 -5.06
N HIS A 119 -7.64 8.64 -4.13
CA HIS A 119 -6.20 8.51 -4.38
C HIS A 119 -5.84 7.23 -5.14
N ILE A 120 -6.28 6.06 -4.64
CA ILE A 120 -5.92 4.76 -5.23
C ILE A 120 -6.60 4.52 -6.58
N PHE A 121 -7.90 4.83 -6.70
CA PHE A 121 -8.72 4.32 -7.80
C PHE A 121 -9.15 5.38 -8.83
N VAL A 122 -9.30 6.64 -8.41
CA VAL A 122 -10.02 7.65 -9.20
C VAL A 122 -9.10 8.71 -9.77
N ASN A 123 -8.23 9.28 -8.93
CA ASN A 123 -7.43 10.46 -9.21
C ASN A 123 -6.34 10.18 -10.24
N ASN A 124 -5.94 11.24 -10.93
CA ASN A 124 -4.70 11.23 -11.68
C ASN A 124 -3.66 11.98 -10.86
N HIS A 125 -2.44 11.49 -10.91
CA HIS A 125 -1.31 11.95 -10.11
C HIS A 125 -0.24 12.49 -11.01
N ARG A 126 0.46 13.54 -10.54
CA ARG A 126 1.60 14.11 -11.25
C ARG A 126 2.84 13.31 -10.87
N PHE A 127 3.48 12.75 -11.89
CA PHE A 127 4.74 12.03 -11.77
C PHE A 127 5.91 13.00 -11.95
N GLU A 128 7.08 12.64 -11.43
CA GLU A 128 8.31 13.46 -11.57
C GLU A 128 8.71 13.72 -13.02
N ASP A 129 8.40 12.78 -13.93
CA ASP A 129 8.64 12.92 -15.36
C ASP A 129 7.70 13.95 -16.04
N GLY A 130 6.83 14.58 -15.26
CA GLY A 130 5.87 15.59 -15.69
C GLY A 130 4.58 15.01 -16.28
N THR A 131 4.45 13.69 -16.37
CA THR A 131 3.21 13.06 -16.81
C THR A 131 2.14 13.12 -15.72
N THR A 132 0.89 12.97 -16.14
CA THR A 132 -0.24 12.88 -15.22
C THR A 132 -1.10 11.69 -15.61
N SER A 133 -1.18 10.69 -14.73
CA SER A 133 -1.86 9.44 -15.02
C SER A 133 -2.43 8.79 -13.75
N LYS A 134 -3.23 7.74 -13.90
CA LYS A 134 -3.71 6.92 -12.78
C LYS A 134 -2.66 5.88 -12.39
N PHE A 135 -2.73 5.42 -11.15
CA PHE A 135 -1.93 4.28 -10.72
C PHE A 135 -2.31 2.99 -11.44
N ASP A 136 -1.32 2.14 -11.66
CA ASP A 136 -1.54 0.79 -12.15
C ASP A 136 -2.06 -0.12 -11.02
N PRO A 137 -3.01 -1.02 -11.32
CA PRO A 137 -3.54 -1.96 -10.33
C PRO A 137 -2.46 -2.86 -9.73
N SER A 138 -2.48 -3.01 -8.40
CA SER A 138 -1.59 -3.89 -7.67
C SER A 138 -2.29 -5.08 -7.03
N TYR A 139 -1.65 -6.24 -7.10
CA TYR A 139 -2.17 -7.48 -6.54
C TYR A 139 -2.28 -7.41 -5.02
N ASP A 140 -1.23 -6.92 -4.35
CA ASP A 140 -1.20 -6.84 -2.89
C ASP A 140 -2.22 -5.82 -2.39
N MET A 141 -2.28 -4.63 -3.01
CA MET A 141 -3.30 -3.61 -2.67
C MET A 141 -4.72 -4.11 -2.94
N ALA A 142 -4.97 -4.83 -4.04
CA ALA A 142 -6.27 -5.43 -4.31
C ALA A 142 -6.70 -6.40 -3.21
N ASN A 143 -5.77 -7.26 -2.75
CA ASN A 143 -6.05 -8.21 -1.67
C ASN A 143 -6.28 -7.49 -0.33
N SER A 144 -5.50 -6.46 -0.03
CA SER A 144 -5.64 -5.65 1.18
C SER A 144 -6.97 -4.91 1.20
N TRP A 145 -7.31 -4.21 0.11
CA TRP A 145 -8.62 -3.56 -0.05
C TRP A 145 -9.77 -4.55 0.06
N GLN A 146 -9.62 -5.76 -0.48
CA GLN A 146 -10.62 -6.81 -0.33
C GLN A 146 -10.85 -7.20 1.12
N ARG A 147 -9.80 -7.44 1.91
CA ARG A 147 -9.92 -7.78 3.34
C ARG A 147 -10.57 -6.65 4.12
N LEU A 148 -10.14 -5.40 3.88
CA LEU A 148 -10.69 -4.20 4.51
C LEU A 148 -12.18 -4.04 4.21
N ARG A 149 -12.59 -4.24 2.97
CA ARG A 149 -13.99 -4.14 2.55
C ARG A 149 -14.86 -5.30 3.05
N GLU A 150 -14.33 -6.52 3.04
CA GLU A 150 -15.06 -7.70 3.51
C GLU A 150 -15.16 -7.77 5.04
N GLY A 151 -14.29 -7.06 5.77
CA GLY A 151 -14.22 -7.10 7.23
C GLY A 151 -13.71 -8.45 7.74
N LYS A 152 -13.00 -9.20 6.89
CA LYS A 152 -12.60 -10.58 7.16
C LYS A 152 -11.09 -10.70 7.11
N ASN A 153 -10.52 -11.21 8.20
CA ASN A 153 -9.09 -11.49 8.31
C ASN A 153 -8.23 -10.28 7.95
N ILE A 154 -8.62 -9.07 8.39
CA ILE A 154 -7.82 -7.86 8.21
C ILE A 154 -6.46 -8.07 8.89
N GLN A 155 -5.40 -7.79 8.15
CA GLN A 155 -4.01 -7.92 8.58
C GLN A 155 -3.44 -6.54 8.95
N ASP A 156 -2.40 -6.53 9.77
CA ASP A 156 -1.74 -5.29 10.18
C ASP A 156 -1.24 -4.49 8.96
N HIS A 157 -0.71 -5.15 7.92
CA HIS A 157 -0.27 -4.47 6.70
C HIS A 157 -1.41 -3.85 5.89
N ASP A 158 -2.66 -4.32 6.05
CA ASP A 158 -3.82 -3.70 5.41
C ASP A 158 -4.12 -2.32 6.01
N LEU A 159 -3.91 -2.17 7.33
CA LEU A 159 -4.07 -0.89 8.02
C LEU A 159 -2.90 0.04 7.69
N VAL A 160 -1.67 -0.49 7.61
CA VAL A 160 -0.50 0.28 7.16
C VAL A 160 -0.69 0.78 5.73
N MET A 161 -1.36 0.02 4.85
CA MET A 161 -1.74 0.52 3.53
C MET A 161 -2.61 1.77 3.64
N LEU A 162 -3.63 1.79 4.50
CA LEU A 162 -4.48 2.98 4.65
C LEU A 162 -3.71 4.18 5.20
N GLU A 163 -2.82 3.96 6.17
CA GLU A 163 -1.97 5.02 6.72
C GLU A 163 -0.97 5.56 5.69
N HIS A 164 -0.39 4.67 4.88
CA HIS A 164 0.51 5.01 3.77
C HIS A 164 -0.20 5.91 2.75
N GLU A 165 -1.31 5.44 2.19
CA GLU A 165 -2.03 6.15 1.13
C GLU A 165 -2.58 7.49 1.61
N TYR A 166 -3.00 7.60 2.87
CA TYR A 166 -3.45 8.88 3.41
C TYR A 166 -2.30 9.87 3.62
N PHE A 167 -1.13 9.40 4.06
CA PHE A 167 0.04 10.26 4.21
C PHE A 167 0.50 10.83 2.85
N GLU A 168 0.47 10.00 1.79
CA GLU A 168 0.71 10.47 0.42
C GLU A 168 -0.31 11.55 -0.01
N VAL A 169 -1.60 11.35 0.26
CA VAL A 169 -2.64 12.37 -0.02
C VAL A 169 -2.31 13.69 0.65
N VAL A 170 -1.88 13.67 1.91
CA VAL A 170 -1.55 14.88 2.65
C VAL A 170 -0.33 15.58 2.05
N LEU A 171 0.75 14.85 1.75
CA LEU A 171 1.97 15.41 1.16
C LEU A 171 1.71 15.99 -0.24
N MET A 172 1.07 15.22 -1.11
CA MET A 172 0.76 15.67 -2.47
C MET A 172 -0.21 16.86 -2.49
N GLY A 173 -1.14 16.93 -1.52
CA GLY A 173 -2.10 18.02 -1.40
C GLY A 173 -1.51 19.30 -0.79
N LYS A 174 -0.79 19.19 0.34
CA LYS A 174 -0.27 20.36 1.08
C LYS A 174 1.00 20.93 0.45
N GLU A 175 1.89 20.05 0.00
CA GLU A 175 3.22 20.45 -0.46
C GLU A 175 3.31 20.50 -1.98
N ASN A 176 2.24 20.09 -2.67
CA ASN A 176 2.21 19.98 -4.12
C ASN A 176 3.44 19.18 -4.60
N MET A 177 3.78 18.10 -3.90
CA MET A 177 4.84 17.15 -4.25
C MET A 177 4.44 16.31 -5.46
N ALA A 178 5.43 15.80 -6.19
CA ALA A 178 5.20 14.72 -7.14
C ALA A 178 4.88 13.42 -6.38
N TYR A 179 4.25 12.47 -7.07
CA TYR A 179 3.91 11.18 -6.47
C TYR A 179 5.13 10.47 -5.89
N GLU A 180 6.24 10.40 -6.62
CA GLU A 180 7.43 9.66 -6.21
C GLU A 180 8.05 10.23 -4.94
N GLU A 181 8.22 11.55 -4.86
CA GLU A 181 8.69 12.25 -3.65
C GLU A 181 7.78 11.96 -2.43
N ALA A 182 6.46 12.06 -2.62
CA ALA A 182 5.50 11.74 -1.55
C ALA A 182 5.57 10.26 -1.14
N HIS A 183 5.75 9.35 -2.09
CA HIS A 183 5.87 7.91 -1.85
C HIS A 183 7.13 7.58 -1.04
N GLU A 184 8.26 8.22 -1.38
CA GLU A 184 9.53 8.05 -0.68
C GLU A 184 9.45 8.53 0.77
N GLU A 185 8.90 9.72 1.02
CA GLU A 185 8.70 10.22 2.38
C GLU A 185 7.74 9.35 3.19
N THR A 186 6.65 8.89 2.55
CA THR A 186 5.69 7.98 3.18
C THR A 186 6.35 6.67 3.60
N ASN A 187 7.20 6.10 2.74
CA ASN A 187 7.89 4.82 3.00
C ASN A 187 8.86 4.88 4.18
N LYS A 188 9.32 6.06 4.59
CA LYS A 188 10.15 6.22 5.80
C LYS A 188 9.35 5.94 7.07
N ILE A 189 8.03 6.13 7.05
CA ILE A 189 7.14 6.02 8.22
C ILE A 189 6.19 4.83 8.11
N TYR A 190 5.47 4.72 6.99
CA TYR A 190 4.44 3.71 6.73
C TYR A 190 4.85 2.83 5.54
N ASN A 191 5.90 2.02 5.70
CA ASN A 191 6.40 1.19 4.61
C ASN A 191 5.51 -0.03 4.32
N TYR A 192 4.47 0.16 3.51
CA TYR A 192 3.52 -0.90 3.17
C TYR A 192 4.19 -2.11 2.51
N ALA A 193 5.09 -1.88 1.55
CA ALA A 193 5.79 -2.95 0.83
C ALA A 193 6.61 -3.84 1.78
N LYS A 194 7.26 -3.26 2.79
CA LYS A 194 8.00 -3.99 3.82
C LYS A 194 7.08 -4.84 4.69
N GLU A 195 5.90 -4.35 5.06
CA GLU A 195 4.94 -5.12 5.87
C GLU A 195 4.34 -6.29 5.07
N VAL A 196 4.03 -6.08 3.78
CA VAL A 196 3.59 -7.17 2.88
C VAL A 196 4.66 -8.27 2.78
N ARG A 197 5.94 -7.91 2.64
CA ARG A 197 7.05 -8.88 2.61
C ARG A 197 7.14 -9.69 3.89
N LYS A 198 7.03 -9.04 5.05
CA LYS A 198 7.03 -9.71 6.35
C LYS A 198 5.86 -10.69 6.47
N PHE A 199 4.66 -10.28 6.04
CA PHE A 199 3.49 -11.15 6.01
C PHE A 199 3.71 -12.36 5.11
N ASN A 200 4.16 -12.16 3.88
CA ASN A 200 4.42 -13.24 2.93
C ASN A 200 5.50 -14.21 3.46
N ALA A 201 6.61 -13.69 3.99
CA ALA A 201 7.69 -14.50 4.56
C ALA A 201 7.26 -15.33 5.78
N LYS A 202 6.31 -14.82 6.58
CA LYS A 202 5.71 -15.58 7.69
C LYS A 202 4.87 -16.74 7.16
N ASN A 203 3.99 -16.46 6.20
CA ASN A 203 3.10 -17.46 5.62
C ASN A 203 3.83 -18.52 4.77
N GLU A 204 5.02 -18.22 4.23
CA GLU A 204 5.85 -19.21 3.54
C GLU A 204 6.56 -20.18 4.49
N LYS A 205 6.77 -19.81 5.76
CA LYS A 205 7.40 -20.67 6.78
C LYS A 205 6.43 -21.64 7.44
N ASP A 206 5.13 -21.36 7.33
CA ASP A 206 4.04 -22.16 7.89
C ASP A 206 3.51 -23.22 6.90
N VAL A 207 4.20 -23.42 5.75
CA VAL A 207 3.87 -24.39 4.69
C VAL A 207 4.95 -25.46 4.56
#